data_AF-A0A7Y8LSM6-F1
#
_entry.id   AF-A0A7Y8LSM6-F1
#
_cell.length_a   1.000
_cell.length_b   1.000
_cell.length_c   1.000
_cell.angle_alpha   90.00
_cell.angle_beta   90.00
_cell.angle_gamma   90.00
#
_symmetry.space_group_name_H-M   'P 1'
#
loop_
_entity.id
_entity.type
_entity.pdbx_description
1 polymer ?
#
loop_
_entity_poly.entity_id
_entity_poly.type
_entity_poly.pdbx_seq_one_letter_code
_entity_poly.pdbx_strand_id
1 'polypeptide(L)'
;MEAAWGGRLASARRLGPADVALRFAETPCLVLADPAAPERLSSARRVLAAWIAAAGTPPRRLDARLSDRVAVLPEAPTTAEEPS
;
A
#
# COMPACT_ATOMS: atom_id res chain seq x y z
N MET A 1 12.56 5.66 3.62
CA MET A 1 11.28 5.36 2.94
C MET A 1 11.47 4.99 1.48
N GLU A 2 11.94 5.90 0.62
CA GLU A 2 12.14 5.61 -0.82
C GLU A 2 13.04 4.40 -1.08
N ALA A 3 14.17 4.30 -0.37
CA ALA A 3 15.07 3.15 -0.49
C ALA A 3 14.40 1.82 -0.08
N ALA A 4 13.64 1.83 1.02
CA ALA A 4 12.97 0.62 1.52
C ALA A 4 11.79 0.20 0.63
N TRP A 5 11.12 1.16 0.00
CA TRP A 5 10.12 0.90 -1.03
C TRP A 5 10.74 0.55 -2.39
N GLY A 6 11.94 1.05 -2.71
CA GLY A 6 12.53 0.94 -4.05
C GLY A 6 11.83 1.81 -5.09
N GLY A 7 11.39 3.01 -4.73
CA GLY A 7 10.71 3.93 -5.64
C GLY A 7 10.57 5.34 -5.09
N ARG A 8 10.32 6.30 -5.98
CA ARG A 8 10.22 7.72 -5.63
C ARG A 8 8.94 8.02 -4.86
N LEU A 9 9.07 8.77 -3.77
CA LEU A 9 7.96 9.25 -2.96
C LEU A 9 7.38 10.50 -3.63
N ALA A 10 6.08 10.47 -3.91
CA ALA A 10 5.34 11.61 -4.46
C ALA A 10 4.77 12.50 -3.35
N SER A 11 4.26 11.90 -2.27
CA SER A 11 3.83 12.65 -1.09
C SER A 11 3.85 11.81 0.18
N ALA A 12 3.98 12.50 1.32
CA ALA A 12 3.83 11.92 2.65
C ALA A 12 2.94 12.83 3.50
N ARG A 13 1.98 12.22 4.19
CA ARG A 13 1.09 12.92 5.14
C ARG A 13 1.14 12.22 6.48
N ARG A 14 1.49 12.95 7.53
CA ARG A 14 1.40 12.45 8.91
C ARG A 14 -0.06 12.22 9.29
N LEU A 15 -0.37 11.04 9.82
CA LEU A 15 -1.69 10.67 10.33
C LEU A 15 -1.77 10.69 11.86
N GLY A 16 -0.62 10.53 12.52
CA GLY A 16 -0.50 10.54 13.97
C GLY A 16 0.97 10.64 14.42
N PRO A 17 1.25 10.39 15.71
CA PRO A 17 2.61 10.48 16.25
C PRO A 17 3.58 9.54 15.54
N ALA A 18 3.17 8.29 15.29
CA ALA A 18 3.98 7.23 14.70
C ALA A 18 3.52 6.80 13.30
N ASP A 19 2.54 7.49 12.70
CA ASP A 19 1.89 7.01 11.47
C ASP A 19 2.01 8.01 10.32
N VAL A 20 2.38 7.51 9.15
CA VAL A 20 2.38 8.27 7.89
C VAL A 20 1.62 7.53 6.80
N ALA A 21 0.90 8.31 5.99
CA ALA A 21 0.34 7.89 4.72
C ALA A 21 1.26 8.35 3.59
N LEU A 22 1.68 7.42 2.75
CA LEU A 22 2.64 7.62 1.67
C LEU A 22 1.97 7.35 0.32
N ARG A 23 2.29 8.20 -0.66
CA ARG A 23 2.05 7.93 -2.08
C ARG A 23 3.39 7.89 -2.80
N PHE A 24 3.66 6.81 -3.48
CA PHE A 24 4.82 6.67 -4.36
C PHE A 24 4.41 6.94 -5.80
N ALA A 25 5.31 7.54 -6.60
CA ALA A 25 4.98 8.11 -7.92
C ALA A 25 4.39 7.09 -8.91
N GLU A 26 4.86 5.84 -8.88
CA GLU A 26 4.43 4.77 -9.79
C GLU A 26 3.60 3.71 -9.07
N THR A 27 3.05 4.04 -7.90
CA THR A 27 2.31 3.10 -7.07
C THR A 27 0.84 3.53 -6.99
N PRO A 28 -0.08 2.73 -7.56
CA PRO A 28 -1.50 3.08 -7.65
C PRO A 28 -2.29 2.81 -6.35
N CYS A 29 -1.65 2.88 -5.18
CA CYS A 29 -2.30 2.64 -3.89
C CYS A 29 -1.71 3.51 -2.78
N LEU A 30 -2.49 3.75 -1.74
CA LEU A 30 -1.99 4.40 -0.52
C LEU A 30 -1.20 3.40 0.33
N VAL A 31 -0.07 3.81 0.91
CA VAL A 31 0.69 2.97 1.84
C VAL A 31 0.71 3.63 3.22
N LEU A 32 0.25 2.92 4.25
CA LEU A 32 0.42 3.34 5.64
C LEU A 32 1.68 2.71 6.21
N ALA A 33 2.49 3.51 6.89
CA ALA A 33 3.76 3.07 7.44
C ALA A 33 4.07 3.76 8.76
N ASP A 34 4.93 3.10 9.55
CA ASP A 34 5.59 3.68 10.70
C ASP A 34 6.96 4.25 10.26
N PRO A 35 7.22 5.56 10.42
CA PRO A 35 8.52 6.17 10.17
C PRO A 35 9.71 5.51 10.86
N ALA A 36 9.49 4.92 12.03
CA ALA A 36 10.53 4.27 12.83
C ALA A 36 10.90 2.87 12.33
N ALA A 37 10.10 2.27 11.45
CA ALA A 37 10.31 0.92 10.91
C ALA A 37 10.19 0.89 9.36
N PRO A 38 11.03 1.67 8.63
CA PRO A 38 10.92 1.80 7.17
C PRO A 38 11.15 0.48 6.42
N GLU A 39 11.90 -0.47 6.97
CA GLU A 39 12.18 -1.79 6.40
C GLU A 39 10.92 -2.61 6.12
N ARG A 40 9.83 -2.36 6.86
CA ARG A 40 8.52 -3.01 6.65
C ARG A 40 7.90 -2.67 5.29
N LEU A 41 8.29 -1.55 4.68
CA LEU A 41 7.86 -1.18 3.33
C LEU A 41 8.28 -2.18 2.27
N SER A 42 9.42 -2.86 2.44
CA SER A 42 9.87 -3.88 1.48
C SER A 42 8.89 -5.06 1.44
N SER A 43 8.33 -5.46 2.59
CA SER A 43 7.27 -6.48 2.66
C SER A 43 5.98 -6.01 2.00
N ALA A 44 5.56 -4.77 2.24
CA ALA A 44 4.38 -4.19 1.60
C ALA A 44 4.50 -4.15 0.07
N ARG A 45 5.69 -3.84 -0.47
CA ARG A 45 5.94 -3.90 -1.92
C ARG A 45 5.82 -5.31 -2.49
N ARG A 46 6.37 -6.32 -1.80
CA ARG A 46 6.23 -7.72 -2.23
C ARG A 46 4.76 -8.14 -2.25
N VAL A 47 4.00 -7.73 -1.23
CA VAL A 47 2.55 -7.98 -1.16
C VAL A 47 1.80 -7.27 -2.29
N LEU A 48 2.16 -6.03 -2.63
CA LEU A 48 1.57 -5.33 -3.79
C LEU A 48 1.75 -6.11 -5.09
N ALA A 49 2.98 -6.57 -5.36
CA ALA A 49 3.29 -7.32 -6.57
C ALA A 49 2.50 -8.65 -6.62
N ALA A 50 2.47 -9.38 -5.50
CA ALA A 50 1.68 -10.62 -5.39
C ALA A 50 0.18 -10.37 -5.53
N TRP A 51 -0.34 -9.29 -4.94
CA TRP A 51 -1.75 -8.91 -5.05
C TRP A 51 -2.15 -8.61 -6.50
N ILE A 52 -1.38 -7.77 -7.19
CA ILE A 52 -1.67 -7.43 -8.60
C ILE A 52 -1.61 -8.69 -9.47
N ALA A 53 -0.64 -9.57 -9.23
CA ALA A 53 -0.55 -10.83 -9.96
C ALA A 53 -1.76 -11.76 -9.74
N ALA A 54 -2.33 -11.77 -8.52
CA ALA A 54 -3.46 -12.63 -8.17
C ALA A 54 -4.83 -12.02 -8.53
N ALA A 55 -5.02 -10.72 -8.28
CA ALA A 55 -6.30 -10.03 -8.41
C ALA A 55 -6.46 -9.25 -9.72
N GLY A 56 -5.37 -9.06 -10.48
CA GLY A 56 -5.35 -8.29 -11.74
C GLY A 56 -5.53 -6.78 -11.58
N THR A 57 -5.81 -6.30 -10.36
CA THR A 57 -6.03 -4.88 -10.05
C THR A 57 -5.27 -4.47 -8.79
N PRO A 58 -4.82 -3.21 -8.68
CA PRO A 58 -4.16 -2.74 -7.48
C PRO A 58 -5.16 -2.61 -6.31
N PRO A 59 -4.72 -2.82 -5.06
CA PRO A 59 -5.56 -2.56 -3.90
C PRO A 59 -5.68 -1.05 -3.64
N ARG A 60 -6.69 -0.62 -2.89
CA ARG A 60 -6.81 0.80 -2.46
C ARG A 60 -5.71 1.21 -1.52
N ARG A 61 -5.37 0.32 -0.58
CA ARG A 61 -4.45 0.62 0.51
C ARG A 61 -3.69 -0.61 0.99
N LEU A 62 -2.42 -0.39 1.30
CA LEU A 62 -1.59 -1.31 2.06
C LEU A 62 -1.27 -0.71 3.43
N ASP A 63 -1.32 -1.53 4.47
CA ASP A 63 -0.95 -1.15 5.82
C ASP A 63 0.26 -1.96 6.27
N ALA A 64 1.41 -1.27 6.35
CA ALA A 64 2.71 -1.83 6.72
C ALA A 64 3.09 -1.48 8.17
N ARG A 65 2.16 -0.96 8.97
CA ARG A 65 2.42 -0.61 10.39
C ARG A 65 2.52 -1.86 11.28
N LEU A 66 1.93 -2.97 10.85
CA LEU A 66 1.98 -4.24 11.57
C LEU A 66 3.37 -4.88 11.42
N SER A 67 3.93 -5.43 12.50
CA SER A 67 5.32 -5.91 12.51
C SER A 67 5.59 -7.04 11.51
N ASP A 68 4.71 -8.04 11.44
CA ASP A 68 4.95 -9.27 10.65
C ASP A 68 3.89 -9.51 9.57
N ARG A 69 3.04 -8.51 9.32
CA ARG A 69 1.90 -8.64 8.41
C ARG A 69 1.71 -7.36 7.60
N VAL A 70 1.06 -7.51 6.44
CA VAL A 70 0.58 -6.38 5.66
C VAL A 70 -0.92 -6.55 5.52
N ALA A 71 -1.70 -5.59 6.01
CA ALA A 71 -3.13 -5.60 5.75
C ALA A 71 -3.39 -4.95 4.39
N VAL A 72 -4.25 -5.58 3.58
CA VAL A 72 -4.64 -5.09 2.27
C VAL A 72 -6.09 -4.68 2.33
N LEU A 73 -6.40 -3.45 1.89
CA LEU A 73 -7.75 -3.00 1.61
C LEU A 73 -7.99 -3.14 0.10
N PRO A 74 -8.83 -4.10 -0.34
CA PRO A 74 -9.13 -4.28 -1.76
C PRO A 74 -9.80 -3.05 -2.36
N GLU A 75 -9.74 -2.95 -3.69
CA GLU A 75 -10.72 -2.15 -4.43
C GLU A 75 -12.13 -2.70 -4.13
N ALA A 76 -13.12 -1.83 -3.99
CA ALA A 76 -14.50 -2.31 -3.89
C ALA A 76 -14.79 -3.13 -5.17
N PRO A 77 -15.47 -4.28 -5.07
CA PRO A 77 -15.90 -4.96 -6.28
C PRO A 77 -16.74 -3.96 -7.08
N THR A 78 -16.35 -3.70 -8.33
CA THR A 78 -17.28 -3.11 -9.29
C THR A 78 -18.47 -4.05 -9.31
N THR A 79 -19.61 -3.61 -8.82
CA THR A 79 -20.87 -4.30 -9.06
C THR A 79 -21.00 -4.38 -10.57
N ALA A 80 -20.71 -5.55 -11.15
CA ALA A 80 -21.05 -5.81 -12.52
C ALA A 80 -22.56 -5.62 -12.59
N GLU A 81 -22.98 -4.62 -13.36
CA GLU A 81 -24.36 -4.31 -13.66
C GLU A 81 -25.06 -5.62 -14.04
N GLU A 82 -26.02 -6.08 -13.22
CA GLU A 82 -26.85 -7.23 -13.57
C GLU A 82 -27.58 -6.87 -14.87
N PRO A 83 -27.45 -7.65 -15.95
CA PRO A 83 -28.21 -7.40 -17.16
C PRO A 83 -29.70 -7.56 -16.83
N SER A 84 -30.45 -6.47 -16.96
CA SER A 84 -31.93 -6.47 -16.98
C SER A 84 -32.47 -7.03 -18.29
#